data_AF-A0A958H9D5-F1
#
_entry.id   AF-A0A958H9D5-F1
#
_cell.length_a   1.000
_cell.length_b   1.000
_cell.length_c   1.000
_cell.angle_alpha   90.00
_cell.angle_beta   90.00
_cell.angle_gamma   90.00
#
_symmetry.space_group_name_H-M   'P 1'
#
loop_
_entity.id
_entity.type
_entity.pdbx_description
1 polymer ?
#
loop_
_entity_poly.entity_id
_entity_poly.type
_entity_poly.pdbx_seq_one_letter_code
_entity_poly.pdbx_strand_id
1 'polypeptide(L)'
;MMRQRILIAWGLAAATTQFAAAEAEVRLTEQRSLERIESQHTRDHQAQAWGLTVKEVERYEQLMRGPRGAFSVTNISPIEVLGIHAETPLERRQYADRFVRLLYEDTERVL
;
A
#
# COMPACT_ATOMS: atom_id res chain seq x y z
N MET A 1 9.95 46.02 -57.04
CA MET A 1 10.17 44.62 -56.63
C MET A 1 11.16 44.59 -55.47
N MET A 2 10.70 44.45 -54.23
CA MET A 2 11.54 44.22 -53.05
C MET A 2 10.85 43.14 -52.21
N ARG A 3 11.51 41.98 -52.08
CA ARG A 3 11.04 40.82 -51.32
C ARG A 3 11.38 41.04 -49.84
N GLN A 4 10.38 41.21 -48.99
CA GLN A 4 10.53 41.23 -47.53
C GLN A 4 10.77 39.80 -47.03
N ARG A 5 11.86 39.61 -46.27
CA ARG A 5 12.26 38.34 -45.66
C ARG A 5 11.49 38.16 -44.35
N ILE A 6 10.81 37.03 -44.22
CA ILE A 6 10.16 36.58 -43.00
C ILE A 6 11.26 36.14 -42.02
N LEU A 7 11.20 36.61 -40.77
CA LEU A 7 11.90 35.98 -39.64
C LEU A 7 10.83 35.47 -38.67
N ILE A 8 10.58 34.16 -38.70
CA ILE A 8 9.71 33.49 -37.74
C ILE A 8 10.54 33.22 -36.48
N ALA A 9 10.13 33.80 -35.35
CA ALA A 9 10.68 33.47 -34.04
C ALA A 9 10.21 32.07 -33.61
N TRP A 10 11.06 31.05 -33.81
CA TRP A 10 10.87 29.67 -33.33
C TRP A 10 11.59 29.41 -31.99
N GLY A 11 11.80 30.44 -31.17
CA GLY A 11 12.59 30.33 -29.93
C GLY A 11 11.78 30.03 -28.65
N LEU A 12 10.46 30.23 -28.65
CA LEU A 12 9.69 30.32 -27.39
C LEU A 12 8.89 29.06 -27.03
N ALA A 13 8.91 28.00 -27.85
CA ALA A 13 8.12 26.79 -27.61
C ALA A 13 8.86 25.69 -26.82
N ALA A 14 10.20 25.69 -26.81
CA ALA A 14 10.99 24.65 -26.14
C ALA A 14 11.12 24.88 -24.61
N ALA A 15 11.16 26.13 -24.16
CA ALA A 15 11.26 26.46 -22.74
C ALA A 15 9.96 26.17 -21.97
N THR A 16 8.80 26.31 -22.61
CA THR A 16 7.49 26.03 -21.99
C THR A 16 7.25 24.54 -21.81
N THR A 17 7.77 23.68 -22.70
CA THR A 17 7.65 22.22 -22.58
C THR A 17 8.51 21.65 -21.45
N GLN A 18 9.70 22.21 -21.23
CA GLN A 18 10.61 21.74 -20.18
C GLN A 18 10.13 22.12 -18.77
N PHE A 19 9.50 23.30 -18.63
CA PHE A 19 8.91 23.73 -17.36
C PHE A 19 7.67 22.89 -16.98
N ALA A 20 6.80 22.59 -17.96
CA ALA A 20 5.63 21.74 -17.74
C ALA A 20 6.01 20.29 -17.37
N ALA A 21 7.10 19.75 -17.91
CA ALA A 21 7.61 18.43 -17.55
C ALA A 21 8.13 18.39 -16.09
N ALA A 22 8.86 19.41 -15.66
CA ALA A 22 9.35 19.51 -14.28
C ALA A 22 8.20 19.63 -13.26
N GLU A 23 7.15 20.39 -13.56
CA GLU A 23 5.96 20.48 -12.71
C GLU A 23 5.21 19.14 -12.63
N ALA A 24 5.15 18.37 -13.72
CA ALA A 24 4.53 17.05 -13.73
C ALA A 24 5.31 16.04 -12.89
N GLU A 25 6.65 16.06 -12.92
CA GLU A 25 7.50 15.20 -12.09
C GLU A 25 7.36 15.49 -10.59
N VAL A 26 7.29 16.78 -10.21
CA VAL A 26 7.05 17.18 -8.82
C VAL A 26 5.69 16.68 -8.34
N ARG A 27 4.62 16.89 -9.13
CA ARG A 27 3.27 16.40 -8.80
C ARG A 27 3.20 14.88 -8.66
N LEU A 28 3.85 14.13 -9.56
CA LEU A 28 3.91 12.66 -9.47
C LEU A 28 4.63 12.20 -8.19
N THR A 29 5.70 12.90 -7.82
CA THR A 29 6.48 12.61 -6.61
C THR A 29 5.65 12.88 -5.35
N GLU A 30 4.93 14.00 -5.30
CA GLU A 30 4.00 14.32 -4.22
C GLU A 30 2.89 13.27 -4.12
N GLN A 31 2.23 12.92 -5.22
CA GLN A 31 1.19 11.88 -5.23
C GLN A 31 1.70 10.55 -4.68
N ARG A 32 2.86 10.09 -5.16
CA ARG A 32 3.47 8.83 -4.69
C ARG A 32 3.87 8.90 -3.20
N SER A 33 4.21 10.09 -2.71
CA SER A 33 4.49 10.29 -1.28
C SER A 33 3.22 10.19 -0.44
N LEU A 34 2.10 10.74 -0.91
CA LEU A 34 0.79 10.64 -0.25
C LEU A 34 0.29 9.20 -0.21
N GLU A 35 0.36 8.47 -1.33
CA GLU A 35 0.01 7.04 -1.40
C GLU A 35 0.84 6.19 -0.41
N ARG A 36 2.13 6.51 -0.27
CA ARG A 36 3.00 5.85 0.70
C ARG A 36 2.58 6.13 2.15
N ILE A 37 2.22 7.37 2.47
CA ILE A 37 1.74 7.74 3.80
C ILE A 37 0.41 7.04 4.11
N GLU A 38 -0.52 7.03 3.16
CA GLU A 38 -1.82 6.38 3.30
C GLU A 38 -1.69 4.86 3.49
N SER A 39 -0.85 4.21 2.68
CA SER A 39 -0.58 2.78 2.83
C SER A 39 0.07 2.45 4.18
N GLN A 40 1.03 3.27 4.63
CA GLN A 40 1.62 3.09 5.96
C GLN A 40 0.58 3.23 7.07
N HIS A 41 -0.25 4.28 7.01
CA HIS A 41 -1.31 4.50 7.99
C HIS A 41 -2.31 3.34 8.03
N THR A 42 -2.67 2.81 6.85
CA THR A 42 -3.54 1.63 6.73
C THR A 42 -2.92 0.40 7.40
N ARG A 43 -1.62 0.17 7.19
CA ARG A 43 -0.91 -0.94 7.83
C ARG A 43 -0.81 -0.77 9.34
N ASP A 44 -0.56 0.45 9.81
CA ASP A 44 -0.50 0.75 11.25
C ASP A 44 -1.85 0.46 11.92
N HIS A 45 -2.94 0.87 11.27
CA HIS A 45 -4.29 0.60 11.77
C HIS A 45 -4.61 -0.91 11.78
N GLN A 46 -4.23 -1.65 10.73
CA GLN A 46 -4.39 -3.10 10.71
C GLN A 46 -3.52 -3.79 11.77
N ALA A 47 -2.28 -3.35 11.94
CA ALA A 47 -1.37 -3.85 12.95
C ALA A 47 -1.98 -3.69 14.34
N GLN A 48 -2.52 -2.51 14.65
CA GLN A 48 -3.21 -2.26 15.91
C GLN A 48 -4.45 -3.14 16.09
N ALA A 49 -5.33 -3.20 15.08
CA ALA A 49 -6.61 -3.93 15.17
C ALA A 49 -6.43 -5.44 15.41
N TRP A 50 -5.38 -6.02 14.83
CA TRP A 50 -5.12 -7.47 14.90
C TRP A 50 -4.00 -7.84 15.90
N GLY A 51 -3.48 -6.86 16.64
CA GLY A 51 -2.32 -7.04 17.52
C GLY A 51 -1.09 -7.57 16.78
N LEU A 52 -0.92 -7.18 15.51
CA LEU A 52 0.21 -7.53 14.67
C LEU A 52 1.27 -6.42 14.67
N THR A 53 2.46 -6.75 14.18
CA THR A 53 3.46 -5.76 13.78
C THR A 53 3.21 -5.30 12.34
N VAL A 54 3.71 -4.11 11.98
CA VAL A 54 3.65 -3.63 10.58
C VAL A 54 4.27 -4.64 9.61
N LYS A 55 5.37 -5.31 10.00
CA LYS A 55 6.02 -6.35 9.18
C LYS A 55 5.14 -7.58 8.97
N GLU A 56 4.39 -7.99 9.98
CA GLU A 56 3.42 -9.08 9.88
C GLU A 56 2.27 -8.69 8.92
N VAL A 57 1.82 -7.44 8.93
CA VAL A 57 0.83 -6.92 7.97
C VAL A 57 1.40 -6.90 6.54
N GLU A 58 2.63 -6.43 6.34
CA GLU A 58 3.30 -6.47 5.03
C GLU A 58 3.42 -7.90 4.49
N ARG A 59 3.77 -8.86 5.35
CA ARG A 59 3.80 -10.29 5.01
C ARG A 59 2.42 -10.79 4.61
N TYR A 60 1.38 -10.44 5.36
CA TYR A 60 0.00 -10.74 5.02
C TYR A 60 -0.37 -10.20 3.62
N GLU A 61 -0.12 -8.92 3.34
CA GLU A 61 -0.39 -8.32 2.03
C GLU A 61 0.35 -9.07 0.89
N GLN A 62 1.60 -9.44 1.13
CA GLN A 62 2.40 -10.18 0.16
C GLN A 62 1.84 -11.59 -0.11
N LEU A 63 1.35 -12.28 0.92
CA LEU A 63 0.68 -13.57 0.77
C LEU A 63 -0.63 -13.44 -0.01
N MET A 64 -1.41 -12.39 0.26
CA MET A 64 -2.69 -12.13 -0.41
C MET A 64 -2.53 -11.72 -1.88
N ARG A 65 -1.38 -11.15 -2.28
CA ARG A 65 -1.04 -10.95 -3.71
C ARG A 65 -0.76 -12.26 -4.47
N GLY A 66 -0.58 -13.37 -3.76
CA GLY A 66 -0.27 -14.68 -4.33
C GLY A 66 -1.47 -15.65 -4.36
N PRO A 67 -1.23 -16.96 -4.57
CA PRO A 67 -2.28 -17.98 -4.65
C PRO A 67 -3.20 -18.03 -3.43
N ARG A 68 -2.70 -17.67 -2.24
CA ARG A 68 -3.51 -17.57 -1.03
C ARG A 68 -4.68 -16.61 -1.22
N GLY A 69 -4.46 -15.45 -1.82
CA GLY A 69 -5.55 -14.50 -2.08
C GLY A 69 -6.63 -15.10 -2.99
N ALA A 70 -6.23 -15.81 -4.04
CA ALA A 70 -7.15 -16.42 -5.00
C ALA A 70 -8.05 -17.52 -4.39
N PHE A 71 -7.54 -18.26 -3.39
CA PHE A 71 -8.27 -19.35 -2.74
C PHE A 71 -8.94 -18.95 -1.42
N SER A 72 -8.73 -17.72 -0.96
CA SER A 72 -9.28 -17.28 0.32
C SER A 72 -10.72 -16.81 0.19
N VAL A 73 -11.48 -17.00 1.26
CA VAL A 73 -12.74 -16.29 1.44
C VAL A 73 -12.47 -14.79 1.57
N THR A 74 -13.41 -13.96 1.10
CA THR A 74 -13.26 -12.49 1.00
C THR A 74 -12.91 -11.82 2.33
N ASN A 75 -13.31 -12.40 3.46
CA ASN A 75 -13.16 -11.86 4.80
C ASN A 75 -12.17 -12.63 5.69
N ILE A 76 -11.25 -13.42 5.11
CA ILE A 76 -10.23 -14.10 5.92
C ILE A 76 -9.38 -13.07 6.68
N SER A 77 -9.21 -13.24 7.98
CA SER A 77 -8.45 -12.28 8.77
C SER A 77 -6.94 -12.35 8.51
N PRO A 78 -6.18 -11.25 8.69
CA PRO A 78 -4.72 -11.27 8.56
C PRO A 78 -4.05 -12.31 9.45
N ILE A 79 -4.54 -12.47 10.68
CA ILE A 79 -3.97 -13.41 11.65
C ILE A 79 -4.21 -14.87 11.27
N GLU A 80 -5.36 -15.21 10.69
CA GLU A 80 -5.63 -16.54 10.14
C GLU A 80 -4.70 -16.84 8.95
N VAL A 81 -4.52 -15.89 8.03
CA VAL A 81 -3.61 -16.04 6.89
C VAL A 81 -2.18 -16.29 7.37
N LEU A 82 -1.70 -15.51 8.34
CA LEU A 82 -0.38 -15.67 8.93
C LEU A 82 -0.23 -17.00 9.67
N GLY A 83 -1.25 -17.43 10.43
CA GLY A 83 -1.27 -18.72 11.09
C GLY A 83 -1.20 -19.91 10.14
N ILE A 84 -1.88 -19.85 8.99
CA ILE A 84 -1.82 -20.89 7.96
C ILE A 84 -0.41 -20.95 7.35
N HIS A 85 0.19 -19.79 7.08
CA HIS A 85 1.50 -19.64 6.42
C HIS A 85 2.69 -19.49 7.38
N ALA A 86 2.52 -19.81 8.65
CA ALA A 86 3.59 -19.75 9.63
C ALA A 86 4.76 -20.67 9.21
N GLU A 87 5.98 -20.15 9.30
CA GLU A 87 7.24 -20.84 8.96
C GLU A 87 7.61 -21.88 10.01
N THR A 88 7.21 -21.67 11.26
CA THR A 88 7.51 -22.57 12.37
C THR A 88 6.27 -22.96 13.17
N PRO A 89 6.30 -24.11 13.87
CA PRO A 89 5.23 -24.47 14.80
C PRO A 89 5.03 -23.46 15.94
N LEU A 90 6.11 -22.80 16.37
CA LEU A 90 6.04 -21.76 17.40
C LEU A 90 5.31 -20.53 16.89
N GLU A 91 5.67 -20.04 15.70
CA GLU A 91 5.01 -18.91 15.05
C GLU A 91 3.51 -19.21 14.82
N ARG A 92 3.19 -20.42 14.36
CA ARG A 92 1.80 -20.89 14.21
C ARG A 92 1.02 -20.80 15.51
N ARG A 93 1.63 -21.25 16.62
CA ARG A 93 1.02 -21.20 17.95
C ARG A 93 0.81 -19.75 18.42
N GLN A 94 1.77 -18.87 18.20
CA GLN A 94 1.64 -17.46 18.56
C GLN A 94 0.46 -16.78 17.85
N TYR A 95 0.26 -17.04 16.55
CA TYR A 95 -0.91 -16.51 15.84
C TYR A 95 -2.22 -17.15 16.32
N ALA A 96 -2.23 -18.45 16.59
CA ALA A 96 -3.41 -19.13 17.12
C ALA A 96 -3.82 -18.58 18.51
N ASP A 97 -2.86 -18.42 19.42
CA ASP A 97 -3.11 -17.89 20.77
C ASP A 97 -3.63 -16.45 20.72
N ARG A 98 -3.08 -15.63 19.82
CA ARG A 98 -3.55 -14.25 19.61
C ARG A 98 -4.94 -14.21 18.98
N PHE A 99 -5.26 -15.11 18.04
CA PHE A 99 -6.61 -15.24 17.46
C PHE A 99 -7.65 -15.64 18.50
N VAL A 100 -7.34 -16.64 19.33
CA VAL A 100 -8.22 -17.07 20.43
C VAL A 100 -8.47 -15.93 21.40
N ARG A 101 -7.44 -15.16 21.76
CA ARG A 101 -7.60 -13.99 22.64
C ARG A 101 -8.52 -12.94 22.03
N LEU A 102 -8.32 -12.58 20.76
CA LEU A 102 -9.15 -11.60 20.07
C LEU A 102 -10.61 -12.03 20.01
N LEU A 103 -10.87 -13.30 19.66
CA LEU A 103 -12.23 -13.85 19.65
C LEU A 103 -12.87 -13.85 21.04
N TYR A 104 -12.11 -14.18 22.07
CA TYR A 104 -12.59 -14.12 23.45
C TYR A 104 -12.96 -12.69 23.84
N GLU A 105 -12.06 -11.72 23.62
CA GLU A 105 -12.33 -10.31 23.91
C GLU A 105 -13.52 -9.74 23.13
N ASP A 106 -13.70 -10.15 21.86
CA ASP A 106 -14.84 -9.76 21.05
C ASP A 106 -16.16 -10.33 21.62
N THR A 107 -16.15 -11.62 21.97
CA THR A 107 -17.32 -12.29 22.55
C THR A 107 -17.74 -11.64 23.87
N GLU A 108 -16.79 -11.35 24.76
CA GLU A 108 -17.06 -10.71 26.06
C GLU A 108 -17.59 -9.27 25.94
N ARG A 109 -17.35 -8.57 24.82
CA ARG A 109 -17.92 -7.23 24.59
C ARG A 109 -19.40 -7.26 24.19
N VAL A 110 -19.86 -8.39 23.65
CA VAL A 110 -21.20 -8.53 23.06
C VAL A 110 -22.19 -9.18 24.05
N LEU A 111 -21.68 -9.85 25.09
CA LEU A 111 -22.47 -10.44 26.19
C LEU A 111 -22.79 -9.41 27.29
#